data_AF-A0A3A4N8B6-F1
#
_entry.id   AF-A0A3A4N8B6-F1
#
_cell.length_a   1.000
_cell.length_b   1.000
_cell.length_c   1.000
_cell.angle_alpha   90.00
_cell.angle_beta   90.00
_cell.angle_gamma   90.00
#
_symmetry.space_group_name_H-M   'P 1'
#
loop_
_entity.id
_entity.type
_entity.pdbx_description
1 polymer ?
#
loop_
_entity_poly.entity_id
_entity_poly.type
_entity_poly.pdbx_seq_one_letter_code
_entity_poly.pdbx_strand_id
1 'polypeptide(L)' 'MLVRKRTLLGKIEVTYGVDPTPVPATDAILEKDLDVREIGEELVRDFARSSLSPLPHVIGEKYAELKFQTELKG' A
#
# COMPACT_ATOMS: atom_id res chain seq x y z
N MET A 1 -30.25 -1.85 5.86
CA MET A 1 -28.92 -2.41 6.20
C MET A 1 -28.03 -1.25 6.66
N LEU A 2 -27.65 -1.20 7.93
CA LEU A 2 -26.71 -0.19 8.44
C LEU A 2 -25.29 -0.64 8.07
N VAL A 3 -24.65 0.03 7.13
CA VAL A 3 -23.22 -0.15 6.84
C VAL A 3 -22.46 1.05 7.39
N ARG A 4 -21.38 0.79 8.13
CA ARG A 4 -20.49 1.84 8.63
C ARG A 4 -19.84 2.52 7.43
N LYS A 5 -20.03 3.83 7.29
CA LYS A 5 -19.34 4.61 6.26
C LYS A 5 -17.84 4.62 6.59
N ARG A 6 -17.01 4.26 5.61
CA ARG A 6 -15.55 4.29 5.67
C ARG A 6 -15.06 5.14 4.50
N THR A 7 -13.93 5.79 4.69
CA THR A 7 -13.34 6.70 3.70
C THR A 7 -11.83 6.46 3.62
N LEU A 8 -11.33 6.32 2.40
CA LEU A 8 -9.92 6.24 2.07
C LEU A 8 -9.40 7.66 1.83
N LEU A 9 -8.29 8.00 2.46
CA LEU A 9 -7.59 9.25 2.21
C LEU A 9 -6.42 8.98 1.27
N GLY A 10 -6.36 9.72 0.15
CA GLY A 10 -5.31 9.54 -0.85
C GLY A 10 -4.97 10.86 -1.51
N LYS A 11 -3.67 11.18 -1.55
CA LYS A 11 -3.16 12.41 -2.15
C LYS A 11 -1.96 12.11 -3.05
N ILE A 12 -1.95 12.72 -4.23
CA ILE A 12 -0.83 12.60 -5.17
C ILE A 12 0.36 13.38 -4.61
N GLU A 13 1.56 12.83 -4.75
CA GLU A 13 2.79 13.51 -4.36
C GLU A 13 2.97 14.84 -5.12
N VAL A 14 3.40 15.88 -4.40
CA VAL A 14 3.76 17.18 -5.00
C VAL A 14 5.27 17.25 -5.24
N THR A 15 6.03 16.66 -4.31
CA THR A 15 7.49 16.58 -4.36
C THR A 15 7.88 15.11 -4.30
N TYR A 16 8.73 14.68 -5.23
CA TYR A 16 9.15 13.29 -5.34
C TYR A 16 9.77 12.76 -4.04
N GLY A 17 9.27 11.62 -3.56
CA GLY A 17 9.78 10.97 -2.36
C GLY A 17 9.39 11.65 -1.05
N VAL A 18 8.48 12.62 -1.09
CA VAL A 18 7.91 13.26 0.11
C VAL A 18 6.45 12.84 0.23
N ASP A 19 6.13 12.14 1.33
CA ASP A 19 4.77 11.67 1.61
C ASP A 19 3.82 12.86 1.81
N PRO A 20 2.82 13.05 0.93
CA PRO A 20 1.91 14.17 1.03
C PRO A 20 0.88 13.90 2.13
N THR A 21 0.67 14.85 3.05
CA THR A 21 -0.40 14.74 4.05
C THR A 21 -1.78 14.95 3.39
N PRO A 22 -2.67 13.94 3.37
CA PRO A 22 -4.02 14.09 2.82
C PRO A 22 -4.90 14.90 3.75
N VAL A 23 -5.79 15.72 3.19
CA VAL A 23 -6.77 16.52 3.95
C VAL A 23 -8.15 15.87 3.83
N PRO A 24 -8.82 15.52 4.95
CA PRO A 24 -10.11 14.81 4.92
C PRO A 24 -11.23 15.52 4.15
N ALA A 25 -11.16 16.84 4.00
CA ALA A 25 -12.16 17.62 3.30
C ALA A 25 -12.05 17.57 1.77
N THR A 26 -10.87 17.25 1.23
CA THR A 26 -10.58 17.35 -0.23
C THR A 26 -10.07 16.05 -0.82
N ASP A 27 -9.46 15.19 -0.02
CA ASP A 27 -8.71 14.01 -0.47
C ASP A 27 -9.37 12.69 -0.01
N ALA A 28 -10.69 12.73 0.22
CA ALA A 28 -11.46 11.60 0.72
C ALA A 28 -12.24 10.89 -0.40
N ILE A 29 -12.02 9.58 -0.51
CA ILE A 29 -12.76 8.69 -1.40
C ILE A 29 -13.71 7.87 -0.53
N LEU A 30 -15.01 7.92 -0.83
CA LEU A 30 -15.99 7.06 -0.17
C LEU A 30 -15.86 5.64 -0.74
N GLU A 31 -15.43 4.70 0.08
CA GLU A 31 -15.34 3.30 -0.33
C GLU A 31 -16.47 2.42 0.21
N LYS A 32 -16.70 1.33 -0.53
CA LYS A 32 -17.53 0.21 -0.15
C LYS A 32 -16.73 -1.09 -0.37
N ASP A 33 -16.92 -2.05 0.54
CA ASP A 33 -16.34 -3.39 0.48
C ASP A 33 -14.80 -3.40 0.31
N LEU A 34 -14.10 -2.71 1.22
CA LEU A 34 -12.64 -2.63 1.24
C LEU A 34 -12.00 -3.98 1.61
N ASP A 35 -11.21 -4.54 0.70
CA ASP A 35 -10.28 -5.65 0.92
C ASP A 35 -8.84 -5.12 0.85
N VAL A 36 -8.05 -5.37 1.90
CA VAL A 36 -6.66 -4.92 2.04
C VAL A 36 -5.78 -6.16 2.12
N ARG A 37 -4.83 -6.28 1.19
CA ARG A 37 -3.86 -7.38 1.17
C ARG A 37 -2.46 -6.83 1.20
N GLU A 38 -1.74 -7.15 2.26
CA GLU A 38 -0.33 -6.85 2.38
C GLU A 38 0.45 -7.95 1.67
N ILE A 39 1.24 -7.55 0.67
CA ILE A 39 2.11 -8.46 -0.07
C ILE A 39 3.55 -8.08 0.26
N GLY A 40 4.22 -9.00 0.95
CA GLY A 40 5.65 -8.93 1.22
C GLY A 40 6.32 -10.10 0.52
N GLU A 41 7.20 -9.82 -0.42
CA GLU A 41 8.04 -10.86 -1.02
C GLU A 41 9.35 -10.98 -0.25
N GLU A 42 9.63 -12.18 0.24
CA GLU A 42 10.94 -12.53 0.74
C GLU A 42 11.79 -13.01 -0.44
N LEU A 43 12.85 -12.25 -0.76
CA LEU A 43 13.79 -12.64 -1.80
C LEU A 43 14.58 -13.86 -1.31
N VAL A 44 14.17 -15.06 -1.71
CA VAL A 44 14.89 -16.30 -1.40
C VAL A 44 16.09 -16.40 -2.32
N ARG A 45 17.28 -16.15 -1.77
CA ARG A 45 18.55 -16.29 -2.49
C ARG A 45 19.22 -17.61 -2.11
N ASP A 46 19.55 -18.44 -3.10
CA ASP A 46 20.31 -19.67 -2.88
C ASP A 46 21.81 -19.33 -2.70
N PHE A 47 22.38 -19.69 -1.56
CA PHE A 47 23.78 -19.38 -1.22
C PHE A 47 24.68 -20.57 -1.56
N ALA A 48 25.54 -20.42 -2.57
CA ALA A 48 26.50 -21.46 -2.92
C ALA A 48 27.58 -21.72 -1.83
N ARG A 49 27.79 -20.78 -0.90
CA ARG A 49 28.74 -20.93 0.23
C ARG A 49 28.43 -19.94 1.35
N SER A 50 28.27 -20.42 2.59
CA SER A 50 27.87 -19.64 3.77
C SER A 50 28.86 -18.55 4.20
N SER A 51 30.11 -18.57 3.71
CA SER A 51 31.18 -17.68 4.14
C SER A 51 31.46 -16.48 3.21
N LEU A 52 30.81 -16.39 2.04
CA LEU A 52 31.13 -15.39 1.01
C LEU A 52 30.11 -14.25 0.89
N SER A 53 28.99 -14.29 1.63
CA SER A 53 27.99 -13.22 1.58
C SER A 53 27.14 -13.18 2.86
N PRO A 54 27.56 -12.48 3.93
CA PRO A 54 26.82 -12.39 5.19
C PRO A 54 25.71 -11.32 5.17
N LEU A 55 25.40 -10.73 4.02
CA LEU A 55 24.39 -9.66 3.94
C LEU A 55 22.99 -10.26 4.08
N PRO A 56 22.17 -9.76 5.03
CA PRO A 56 20.81 -10.23 5.23
C PRO A 56 19.95 -9.94 3.98
N HIS A 57 18.91 -10.75 3.81
CA HIS A 57 17.95 -10.64 2.72
C HIS A 57 17.45 -9.19 2.62
N VAL A 58 17.72 -8.56 1.48
CA VAL A 58 17.13 -7.26 1.17
C VAL A 58 15.66 -7.54 0.91
N ILE A 59 14.78 -6.96 1.73
CA ILE A 59 13.34 -7.08 1.52
C ILE A 59 13.05 -6.60 0.11
N GLY A 60 12.42 -7.46 -0.71
CA GLY A 60 12.19 -7.20 -2.13
C GLY A 60 11.16 -6.10 -2.30
N GLU A 61 9.90 -6.51 -2.40
CA GLU A 61 8.78 -5.59 -2.59
C GLU A 61 7.87 -5.59 -1.37
N LYS A 62 7.51 -4.39 -0.90
CA LYS A 62 6.48 -4.16 0.13
C LYS A 62 5.39 -3.30 -0.48
N TYR A 63 4.31 -3.93 -0.92
CA TYR A 63 3.15 -3.21 -1.42
C TYR A 63 1.89 -3.72 -0.72
N ALA A 64 0.91 -2.83 -0.61
CA ALA A 64 -0.42 -3.17 -0.17
C ALA A 64 -1.36 -3.06 -1.37
N GLU A 65 -2.06 -4.15 -1.68
CA GLU A 65 -3.14 -4.13 -2.66
C GLU A 65 -4.44 -3.72 -1.95
N LEU A 66 -5.08 -2.66 -2.47
CA LEU A 66 -6.36 -2.16 -1.97
C LEU A 66 -7.42 -2.40 -3.04
N LYS A 67 -8.39 -3.26 -2.76
CA LYS A 67 -9.54 -3.50 -3.63
C LYS A 67 -10.79 -2.92 -2.99
N PHE A 68 -11.42 -1.97 -3.66
CA PHE A 68 -12.63 -1.32 -3.16
C PHE A 68 -13.57 -0.91 -4.29
N GLN A 69 -14.84 -0.70 -3.94
CA GLN A 69 -15.84 -0.13 -4.83
C GLN A 69 -16.10 1.32 -4.42
N THR A 70 -16.19 2.22 -5.39
CA THR A 70 -16.55 3.61 -5.17
C THR A 70 -17.51 4.07 -6.27
N GLU A 71 -18.38 5.03 -5.97
CA GLU A 71 -19.22 5.68 -6.98
C GLU A 71 -18.43 6.81 -7.61
N LEU A 72 -18.11 6.69 -8.91
CA LEU A 72 -17.53 7.79 -9.65
C LEU A 72 -18.68 8.71 -10.09
N LYS A 73 -18.94 9.78 -9.31
CA LYS A 73 -19.76 10.88 -9.82
C LYS A 73 -18.90 11.74 -10.75
N GLY A 74 -19.26 11.77 -12.02
CA GLY A 74 -18.77 12.73 -13.01
C GLY A 74 -19.42 14.10 -12.82
#